data_AF-A0A519LGD1-F1
#
_entry.id   AF-A0A519LGD1-F1
#
_cell.length_a   1.000
_cell.length_b   1.000
_cell.length_c   1.000
_cell.angle_alpha   90.00
_cell.angle_beta   90.00
_cell.angle_gamma   90.00
#
_symmetry.space_group_name_H-M   'P 1'
#
loop_
_entity.id
_entity.type
_entity.pdbx_description
1 polymer ?
#
loop_
_entity_poly.entity_id
_entity_poly.type
_entity_poly.pdbx_seq_one_letter_code
_entity_poly.pdbx_strand_id
1 'polypeptide(L)'
;MPDIMLPQTRYYGSKRKIVDKIWNVLINEANLEFESVLDVFGGSGAFSYFAKLNEKQVFYNDIFQFNYFIGKKLVEQNTNDLTYDQAINLFDKKPNKKYLNYISNYYQDIYFTDEENNQIDIYIQNVLDLEDENRKCSALYILFQSCLMKRPYNLFHRKNLNMRVNYTNGNFGNKKTWERSFSELFERFIVELNKVCFDNGRHNTSNNFNALNCPLNADLVYIDPPYFTTKSSASYHNKYHFLEGLVNYFKIPESINFDKINREVN
;
A
#
# COMPACT_ATOMS: atom_id res chain seq x y z
N MET A 1 -11.91 -19.86 16.40
CA MET A 1 -11.76 -19.15 15.11
C MET A 1 -10.52 -19.71 14.43
N PRO A 2 -10.55 -20.05 13.13
CA PRO A 2 -9.31 -20.34 12.41
C PRO A 2 -8.34 -19.17 12.57
N ASP A 3 -7.03 -19.42 12.53
CA ASP A 3 -6.02 -18.36 12.68
C ASP A 3 -6.25 -17.28 11.61
N ILE A 4 -6.80 -16.14 12.04
CA ILE A 4 -7.13 -15.02 11.18
C ILE A 4 -5.80 -14.40 10.70
N MET A 5 -5.41 -14.71 9.46
CA MET A 5 -4.23 -14.11 8.84
C MET A 5 -4.60 -12.75 8.22
N LEU A 6 -4.47 -11.68 9.00
CA LEU A 6 -4.59 -10.33 8.46
C LEU A 6 -3.37 -9.98 7.58
N PRO A 7 -3.53 -9.20 6.49
CA PRO A 7 -2.45 -8.64 5.67
C PRO A 7 -1.53 -7.70 6.47
N GLN A 8 -0.21 -7.87 6.38
CA GLN A 8 0.78 -7.15 7.21
C GLN A 8 1.35 -5.91 6.52
N THR A 9 0.53 -4.86 6.39
CA THR A 9 1.06 -3.55 5.95
C THR A 9 1.60 -2.73 7.12
N ARG A 10 2.84 -2.25 7.02
CA ARG A 10 3.46 -1.35 8.00
C ARG A 10 2.97 0.10 7.82
N TYR A 11 1.68 0.31 8.10
CA TYR A 11 0.98 1.57 7.92
C TYR A 11 0.79 2.32 9.26
N TYR A 12 0.99 3.63 9.25
CA TYR A 12 0.89 4.49 10.41
C TYR A 12 -0.58 4.64 10.82
N GLY A 13 -0.90 4.28 12.06
CA GLY A 13 -2.28 4.29 12.55
C GLY A 13 -3.13 3.10 12.09
N SER A 14 -2.52 2.06 11.51
CA SER A 14 -3.23 0.83 11.15
C SER A 14 -3.97 0.23 12.34
N LYS A 15 -5.25 -0.11 12.14
CA LYS A 15 -6.12 -0.69 13.15
C LYS A 15 -5.96 -2.20 13.32
N ARG A 16 -5.06 -2.84 12.57
CA ARG A 16 -4.83 -4.30 12.60
C ARG A 16 -4.76 -4.89 14.02
N LYS A 17 -4.07 -4.23 14.96
CA LYS A 17 -3.90 -4.75 16.33
C LYS A 17 -5.13 -4.62 17.24
N ILE A 18 -6.11 -3.80 16.84
CA ILE A 18 -7.30 -3.50 17.65
C ILE A 18 -8.60 -3.78 16.91
N VAL A 19 -8.54 -4.33 15.68
CA VAL A 19 -9.73 -4.56 14.85
C VAL A 19 -10.72 -5.50 15.52
N ASP A 20 -10.24 -6.54 16.22
CA ASP A 20 -11.09 -7.46 16.99
C ASP A 20 -11.86 -6.71 18.09
N LYS A 21 -11.23 -5.73 18.74
CA LYS A 21 -11.87 -4.92 19.78
C LYS A 21 -12.92 -3.98 19.19
N ILE A 22 -12.61 -3.34 18.07
CA ILE A 22 -13.59 -2.50 17.34
C ILE A 22 -14.80 -3.36 16.97
N TRP A 23 -14.56 -4.53 16.39
CA TRP A 23 -15.62 -5.45 16.00
C TRP A 23 -16.46 -5.93 17.18
N ASN A 24 -15.83 -6.27 18.31
CA ASN A 24 -16.54 -6.64 19.53
C ASN A 24 -17.47 -5.54 20.04
N VAL A 25 -17.01 -4.28 20.01
CA VAL A 25 -17.86 -3.14 20.41
C VAL A 25 -19.08 -3.03 19.48
N LEU A 26 -18.89 -3.14 18.17
CA LEU A 26 -19.97 -3.04 17.18
C LEU A 26 -21.03 -4.14 17.37
N ILE A 27 -20.58 -5.39 17.54
CA ILE A 27 -21.48 -6.56 17.58
C ILE A 27 -22.05 -6.79 18.98
N ASN A 28 -21.24 -6.77 20.03
CA ASN A 28 -21.66 -7.25 21.35
C ASN A 28 -22.09 -6.12 22.29
N GLU A 29 -21.45 -4.94 22.20
CA GLU A 29 -21.77 -3.82 23.10
C GLU A 29 -22.86 -2.93 22.50
N ALA A 30 -22.74 -2.58 21.23
CA ALA A 30 -23.71 -1.77 20.50
C ALA A 30 -24.85 -2.59 19.89
N ASN A 31 -24.72 -3.93 19.83
CA ASN A 31 -25.70 -4.85 19.26
C ASN A 31 -26.18 -4.43 17.87
N LEU A 32 -25.24 -4.05 16.99
CA LEU A 32 -25.54 -3.63 15.62
C LEU A 32 -25.69 -4.84 14.72
N GLU A 33 -26.79 -4.86 13.95
CA GLU A 33 -27.01 -5.80 12.86
C GLU A 33 -26.79 -5.09 11.53
N PHE A 34 -25.92 -5.63 10.69
CA PHE A 34 -25.56 -5.05 9.39
C PHE A 34 -25.05 -6.13 8.45
N GLU A 35 -25.37 -6.03 7.16
CA GLU A 35 -24.90 -6.98 6.13
C GLU A 35 -23.86 -6.35 5.21
N SER A 36 -23.83 -5.02 5.15
CA SER A 36 -22.88 -4.23 4.37
C SER A 36 -22.12 -3.21 5.22
N VAL A 37 -20.86 -2.97 4.85
CA VAL A 37 -19.96 -2.03 5.51
C VAL A 37 -19.34 -1.10 4.49
N LEU A 38 -19.39 0.20 4.76
CA LEU A 38 -18.60 1.23 4.07
C LEU A 38 -17.46 1.68 4.98
N ASP A 39 -16.23 1.45 4.55
CA ASP A 39 -15.03 2.01 5.18
C ASP A 39 -14.61 3.27 4.41
N VAL A 40 -14.93 4.45 4.97
CA VAL A 40 -14.77 5.73 4.27
C VAL A 40 -13.30 6.15 4.14
N PHE A 41 -12.45 5.72 5.09
CA PHE A 41 -11.02 6.04 5.20
C PHE A 41 -10.22 4.75 5.33
N GLY A 42 -10.28 3.93 4.29
CA GLY A 42 -9.86 2.53 4.32
C GLY A 42 -8.40 2.30 4.68
N GLY A 43 -7.50 3.23 4.37
CA GLY A 43 -6.08 3.16 4.75
C GLY A 43 -5.45 1.82 4.36
N SER A 44 -4.90 1.08 5.32
CA SER A 44 -4.31 -0.25 5.07
C SER A 44 -5.33 -1.36 4.77
N GLY A 45 -6.64 -1.08 4.77
CA GLY A 45 -7.71 -2.06 4.57
C GLY A 45 -7.91 -3.05 5.71
N ALA A 46 -7.33 -2.79 6.89
CA ALA A 46 -7.37 -3.76 7.98
C ALA A 46 -8.80 -4.00 8.52
N PHE A 47 -9.58 -2.94 8.69
CA PHE A 47 -10.98 -3.05 9.12
C PHE A 47 -11.85 -3.64 8.01
N SER A 48 -11.73 -3.13 6.78
CA SER A 48 -12.46 -3.63 5.60
C SER A 48 -12.23 -5.12 5.35
N TYR A 49 -10.97 -5.57 5.42
CA TYR A 49 -10.62 -7.00 5.28
C TYR A 49 -11.20 -7.85 6.42
N PHE A 50 -11.19 -7.32 7.65
CA PHE A 50 -11.82 -7.99 8.79
C PHE A 50 -13.34 -8.10 8.63
N ALA A 51 -14.00 -7.07 8.11
CA ALA A 51 -15.42 -7.14 7.77
C ALA A 51 -15.70 -8.18 6.68
N LYS A 52 -14.85 -8.25 5.64
CA LYS A 52 -14.92 -9.28 4.58
C LYS A 52 -14.80 -10.70 5.16
N LEU A 53 -13.87 -10.91 6.09
CA LEU A 53 -13.70 -12.18 6.82
C LEU A 53 -14.92 -12.58 7.65
N ASN A 54 -15.69 -11.61 8.13
CA ASN A 54 -16.95 -11.82 8.84
C ASN A 54 -18.16 -11.81 7.87
N GLU A 55 -17.93 -12.21 6.62
CA GLU A 55 -18.95 -12.46 5.59
C GLU A 55 -19.81 -11.24 5.19
N LYS A 56 -19.34 -10.03 5.52
CA LYS A 56 -20.02 -8.78 5.15
C LYS A 56 -19.69 -8.38 3.72
N GLN A 57 -20.64 -7.70 3.07
CA GLN A 57 -20.35 -6.98 1.84
C GLN A 57 -19.57 -5.71 2.18
N VAL A 58 -18.46 -5.46 1.51
CA VAL A 58 -17.55 -4.35 1.85
C VAL A 58 -17.41 -3.37 0.70
N PHE A 59 -17.66 -2.12 1.00
CA PHE A 59 -17.35 -0.96 0.19
C PHE A 59 -16.14 -0.26 0.82
N TYR A 60 -14.96 -0.45 0.23
CA TYR A 60 -13.74 0.23 0.62
C TYR A 60 -13.65 1.58 -0.10
N ASN A 61 -13.27 2.63 0.61
CA ASN A 61 -12.95 3.93 0.02
C ASN A 61 -11.69 4.52 0.65
N ASP A 62 -10.82 5.12 -0.14
CA ASP A 62 -9.73 5.97 0.38
C ASP A 62 -9.37 7.05 -0.65
N ILE A 63 -8.88 8.21 -0.19
CA ILE A 63 -8.51 9.29 -1.10
C ILE A 63 -7.17 9.04 -1.80
N PHE A 64 -6.28 8.25 -1.21
CA PHE A 64 -5.01 7.90 -1.86
C PHE A 64 -5.20 6.76 -2.85
N GLN A 65 -4.72 6.95 -4.06
CA GLN A 65 -4.86 5.97 -5.12
C GLN A 65 -4.06 4.70 -4.81
N PHE A 66 -2.90 4.80 -4.14
CA PHE A 66 -2.16 3.60 -3.73
C PHE A 66 -2.93 2.76 -2.71
N ASN A 67 -3.67 3.40 -1.80
CA ASN A 67 -4.55 2.74 -0.84
C ASN A 67 -5.73 2.07 -1.57
N TYR A 68 -6.34 2.75 -2.55
CA TYR A 68 -7.36 2.17 -3.43
C TYR A 68 -6.88 0.86 -4.09
N PHE A 69 -5.66 0.82 -4.63
CA PHE A 69 -5.10 -0.41 -5.22
C PHE A 69 -4.87 -1.52 -4.18
N ILE A 70 -4.47 -1.17 -2.95
CA ILE A 70 -4.38 -2.12 -1.83
C ILE A 70 -5.76 -2.67 -1.48
N GLY A 71 -6.77 -1.81 -1.34
CA GLY A 71 -8.16 -2.19 -1.09
C GLY A 71 -8.72 -3.05 -2.22
N LYS A 72 -8.42 -2.72 -3.48
CA LYS A 72 -8.85 -3.48 -4.65
C LYS A 72 -8.28 -4.89 -4.62
N LYS A 73 -6.99 -5.04 -4.29
CA LYS A 73 -6.34 -6.35 -4.18
C LYS A 73 -6.85 -7.20 -3.02
N LEU A 74 -7.00 -6.61 -1.84
CA LEU A 74 -7.28 -7.35 -0.60
C LEU A 74 -8.77 -7.54 -0.33
N VAL A 75 -9.62 -6.61 -0.78
CA VAL A 75 -11.04 -6.57 -0.46
C VAL A 75 -11.91 -6.91 -1.67
N GLU A 76 -11.71 -6.23 -2.80
CA GLU A 76 -12.52 -6.45 -4.01
C GLU A 76 -12.17 -7.74 -4.75
N GLN A 77 -10.87 -7.99 -4.98
CA GLN A 77 -10.40 -9.17 -5.70
C GLN A 77 -10.32 -10.40 -4.79
N ASN A 78 -10.62 -11.56 -5.36
CA ASN A 78 -10.74 -12.81 -4.62
C ASN A 78 -9.56 -13.77 -4.82
N THR A 79 -8.74 -13.56 -5.85
CA THR A 79 -7.61 -14.41 -6.20
C THR A 79 -6.34 -13.60 -6.42
N ASN A 80 -5.19 -14.24 -6.33
CA ASN A 80 -3.93 -13.69 -6.84
C ASN A 80 -3.52 -14.45 -8.11
N ASP A 81 -3.56 -13.75 -9.26
CA ASP A 81 -3.25 -14.36 -10.56
C ASP A 81 -1.81 -14.04 -11.04
N LEU A 82 -1.02 -13.35 -10.19
CA LEU A 82 0.38 -13.03 -10.42
C LEU A 82 1.28 -14.08 -9.77
N THR A 83 2.10 -14.76 -10.58
CA THR A 83 3.12 -15.67 -10.08
C THR A 83 4.41 -14.93 -9.71
N TYR A 84 5.30 -15.57 -8.94
CA TYR A 84 6.61 -15.03 -8.63
C TYR A 84 7.42 -14.71 -9.90
N ASP A 85 7.53 -15.65 -10.84
CA ASP A 85 8.31 -15.44 -12.07
C ASP A 85 7.75 -14.28 -12.91
N GLN A 86 6.42 -14.18 -13.02
CA GLN A 86 5.78 -13.05 -13.68
C GLN A 86 6.10 -11.73 -12.98
N ALA A 87 6.10 -11.72 -11.64
CA ALA A 87 6.49 -10.54 -10.88
C ALA A 87 7.96 -10.17 -11.12
N ILE A 88 8.88 -11.12 -11.14
CA ILE A 88 10.31 -10.83 -11.36
C ILE A 88 10.58 -10.33 -12.78
N ASN A 89 9.93 -10.92 -13.79
CA ASN A 89 10.10 -10.51 -15.19
C ASN A 89 9.68 -9.05 -15.45
N LEU A 90 8.92 -8.42 -14.54
CA LEU A 90 8.59 -7.00 -14.63
C LEU A 90 9.79 -6.09 -14.31
N PHE A 91 10.89 -6.59 -13.73
CA PHE A 91 12.15 -5.84 -13.61
C PHE A 91 12.94 -5.76 -14.92
N ASP A 92 12.58 -6.55 -15.93
CA ASP A 92 13.31 -6.59 -17.19
C ASP A 92 12.83 -5.50 -18.16
N LYS A 93 13.80 -4.89 -18.85
CA LYS A 93 13.50 -3.94 -19.92
C LYS A 93 12.96 -4.69 -21.13
N LYS A 94 11.81 -4.25 -21.63
CA LYS A 94 11.25 -4.73 -22.90
C LYS A 94 12.02 -4.10 -24.07
N PRO A 95 12.48 -4.89 -25.07
CA PRO A 95 13.33 -4.40 -26.17
C PRO A 95 12.78 -3.19 -26.94
N ASN A 96 11.46 -3.09 -27.09
CA ASN A 96 10.80 -2.04 -27.87
C ASN A 96 10.21 -0.91 -27.02
N LYS A 97 10.64 -0.78 -25.75
CA LYS A 97 10.14 0.23 -24.83
C LYS A 97 11.28 1.16 -24.40
N LYS A 98 11.05 2.47 -24.55
CA LYS A 98 11.89 3.49 -23.94
C LYS A 98 11.44 3.73 -22.51
N TYR A 99 12.32 3.47 -21.56
CA TYR A 99 12.03 3.69 -20.13
C TYR A 99 12.43 5.10 -19.73
N LEU A 100 11.54 5.72 -18.93
CA LEU A 100 11.82 6.94 -18.19
C LEU A 100 12.53 6.59 -16.87
N ASN A 101 13.21 7.57 -16.27
CA ASN A 101 14.03 7.39 -15.08
C ASN A 101 13.62 8.37 -13.97
N TYR A 102 12.33 8.58 -13.76
CA TYR A 102 11.84 9.62 -12.82
C TYR A 102 12.23 9.33 -11.37
N ILE A 103 12.20 8.07 -10.93
CA ILE A 103 12.62 7.73 -9.58
C ILE A 103 14.13 7.94 -9.42
N SER A 104 14.92 7.48 -10.39
CA SER A 104 16.37 7.66 -10.38
C SER A 104 16.77 9.14 -10.39
N ASN A 105 16.15 9.96 -11.25
CA ASN A 105 16.49 11.38 -11.38
C ASN A 105 15.97 12.22 -10.21
N TYR A 106 14.73 11.95 -9.77
CA TYR A 106 14.05 12.78 -8.79
C TYR A 106 14.13 12.25 -7.37
N TYR A 107 14.63 11.05 -7.10
CA TYR A 107 14.77 10.52 -5.73
C TYR A 107 16.17 10.02 -5.37
N GLN A 108 17.18 10.39 -6.17
CA GLN A 108 18.59 10.11 -5.88
C GLN A 108 18.97 10.53 -4.46
N ASP A 109 19.66 9.64 -3.74
CA ASP A 109 20.08 9.79 -2.34
C ASP A 109 18.97 10.02 -1.31
N ILE A 110 17.69 9.83 -1.66
CA ILE A 110 16.58 10.09 -0.74
C ILE A 110 16.09 8.82 -0.06
N TYR A 111 15.63 7.85 -0.85
CA TYR A 111 14.88 6.70 -0.33
C TYR A 111 15.56 5.36 -0.49
N PHE A 112 16.09 5.13 -1.67
CA PHE A 112 16.64 3.87 -2.13
C PHE A 112 17.98 4.12 -2.84
N THR A 113 18.78 3.07 -2.99
CA THR A 113 20.04 3.14 -3.75
C THR A 113 19.78 3.43 -5.23
N ASP A 114 20.80 3.83 -5.97
CA ASP A 114 20.67 4.09 -7.42
C ASP A 114 20.20 2.84 -8.19
N GLU A 115 20.69 1.67 -7.80
CA GLU A 115 20.24 0.39 -8.36
C GLU A 115 18.75 0.15 -8.08
N GLU A 116 18.33 0.33 -6.83
CA GLU A 116 16.93 0.15 -6.42
C GLU A 116 16.01 1.18 -7.10
N ASN A 117 16.44 2.43 -7.26
CA ASN A 117 15.67 3.45 -7.97
C ASN A 117 15.45 3.07 -9.44
N ASN A 118 16.50 2.59 -10.12
CA ASN A 118 16.38 2.13 -11.51
C ASN A 118 15.50 0.87 -11.64
N GLN A 119 15.58 -0.06 -10.67
CA GLN A 119 14.67 -1.20 -10.62
C GLN A 119 13.20 -0.76 -10.47
N ILE A 120 12.92 0.18 -9.57
CA ILE A 120 11.57 0.72 -9.38
C ILE A 120 11.08 1.41 -10.65
N ASP A 121 11.92 2.22 -11.31
CA ASP A 121 11.59 2.90 -12.58
C ASP A 121 11.13 1.91 -13.66
N ILE A 122 11.89 0.84 -13.87
CA ILE A 122 11.55 -0.19 -14.87
C ILE A 122 10.26 -0.92 -14.48
N TYR A 123 10.20 -1.35 -13.21
CA TYR A 123 9.10 -2.15 -12.70
C TYR A 123 7.77 -1.44 -12.80
N ILE A 124 7.67 -0.22 -12.27
CA ILE A 124 6.40 0.52 -12.23
C ILE A 124 5.87 0.81 -13.64
N GLN A 125 6.74 1.16 -14.58
CA GLN A 125 6.34 1.36 -15.98
C GLN A 125 5.85 0.06 -16.61
N ASN A 126 6.44 -1.09 -16.29
CA ASN A 126 5.96 -2.38 -16.78
C ASN A 126 4.62 -2.80 -16.16
N VAL A 127 4.40 -2.47 -14.88
CA VAL A 127 3.14 -2.74 -14.17
C VAL A 127 2.00 -1.88 -14.70
N LEU A 128 2.23 -0.59 -14.93
CA LEU A 128 1.19 0.32 -15.44
C LEU A 128 0.71 -0.07 -16.85
N ASP A 129 1.56 -0.72 -17.64
CA ASP A 129 1.21 -1.27 -18.96
C ASP A 129 0.46 -2.61 -18.92
N LEU A 130 0.29 -3.25 -17.76
CA LEU A 130 -0.43 -4.52 -17.67
C LEU A 130 -1.91 -4.31 -18.01
N GLU A 131 -2.45 -5.11 -18.92
CA GLU A 131 -3.89 -5.12 -19.24
C GLU A 131 -4.70 -5.87 -18.19
N ASP A 132 -4.11 -6.92 -17.61
CA ASP A 132 -4.73 -7.71 -16.55
C ASP A 132 -4.73 -6.94 -15.23
N GLU A 133 -5.92 -6.48 -14.82
CA GLU A 133 -6.12 -5.70 -13.61
C GLU A 133 -5.83 -6.49 -12.31
N ASN A 134 -6.06 -7.82 -12.28
CA ASN A 134 -5.74 -8.64 -11.10
C ASN A 134 -4.23 -8.65 -10.87
N ARG A 135 -3.47 -8.96 -11.93
CA ARG A 135 -2.00 -8.96 -11.91
C ARG A 135 -1.43 -7.59 -11.63
N LYS A 136 -1.99 -6.53 -12.23
CA LYS A 136 -1.58 -5.15 -11.96
C LYS A 136 -1.73 -4.80 -10.48
N CYS A 137 -2.89 -5.09 -9.88
CA CYS A 137 -3.12 -4.83 -8.46
C CYS A 137 -2.17 -5.63 -7.56
N SER A 138 -1.93 -6.92 -7.89
CA SER A 138 -0.94 -7.75 -7.17
C SER A 138 0.48 -7.16 -7.27
N ALA A 139 0.90 -6.74 -8.46
CA ALA A 139 2.23 -6.20 -8.70
C ALA A 139 2.45 -4.85 -7.99
N LEU A 140 1.43 -3.98 -8.00
CA LEU A 140 1.43 -2.74 -7.22
C LEU A 140 1.50 -3.02 -5.72
N TYR A 141 0.68 -3.96 -5.21
CA TYR A 141 0.69 -4.34 -3.80
C TYR A 141 2.08 -4.77 -3.34
N ILE A 142 2.71 -5.75 -4.01
CA ILE A 142 4.02 -6.25 -3.59
C ILE A 142 5.11 -5.20 -3.71
N LEU A 143 5.03 -4.30 -4.70
CA LEU A 143 5.94 -3.16 -4.82
C LEU A 143 5.79 -2.20 -3.63
N PHE A 144 4.56 -1.82 -3.26
CA PHE A 144 4.32 -0.92 -2.13
C PHE A 144 4.80 -1.51 -0.82
N GLN A 145 4.47 -2.77 -0.55
CA GLN A 145 4.90 -3.44 0.68
C GLN A 145 6.43 -3.55 0.74
N SER A 146 7.08 -3.86 -0.38
CA SER A 146 8.54 -3.93 -0.47
C SER A 146 9.18 -2.56 -0.27
N CYS A 147 8.66 -1.51 -0.91
CA CYS A 147 9.12 -0.14 -0.72
C CYS A 147 8.99 0.29 0.75
N LEU A 148 7.86 0.02 1.40
CA LEU A 148 7.66 0.31 2.81
C LEU A 148 8.66 -0.46 3.69
N MET A 149 8.82 -1.78 3.46
CA MET A 149 9.72 -2.61 4.25
C MET A 149 11.19 -2.24 4.11
N LYS A 150 11.61 -1.76 2.93
CA LYS A 150 12.99 -1.35 2.67
C LYS A 150 13.36 0.01 3.27
N ARG A 151 12.38 0.75 3.79
CA ARG A 151 12.57 2.11 4.31
C ARG A 151 12.76 2.14 5.82
N PRO A 152 13.67 2.97 6.36
CA PRO A 152 13.70 3.23 7.78
C PRO A 152 12.38 3.82 8.24
N TYR A 153 11.81 3.23 9.30
CA TYR A 153 10.50 3.54 9.86
C TYR A 153 9.29 3.27 8.93
N ASN A 154 9.51 2.73 7.73
CA ASN A 154 8.47 2.46 6.72
C ASN A 154 7.68 3.72 6.28
N LEU A 155 8.36 4.86 6.18
CA LEU A 155 7.75 6.16 5.83
C LEU A 155 8.64 6.95 4.85
N PHE A 156 8.02 7.86 4.10
CA PHE A 156 8.66 8.67 3.06
C PHE A 156 8.78 10.18 3.41
N HIS A 157 8.42 10.56 4.63
CA HIS A 157 8.52 11.96 5.09
C HIS A 157 9.96 12.49 5.31
N ARG A 158 11.00 11.65 5.24
CA ARG A 158 12.39 12.04 5.53
C ARG A 158 13.37 11.49 4.49
N LYS A 159 14.38 12.31 4.15
CA LYS A 159 15.60 11.91 3.44
C LYS A 159 16.52 11.14 4.40
N ASN A 160 16.43 9.82 4.43
CA ASN A 160 17.15 9.00 5.41
C ASN A 160 17.78 7.72 4.82
N LEU A 161 18.05 7.68 3.51
CA LEU A 161 18.84 6.60 2.89
C LEU A 161 20.17 6.38 3.64
N ASN A 162 20.82 7.46 4.09
CA ASN A 162 22.05 7.42 4.88
C ASN A 162 21.98 6.52 6.11
N MET A 163 20.79 6.34 6.73
CA MET A 163 20.63 5.41 7.85
C MET A 163 20.80 3.94 7.44
N ARG A 164 20.57 3.60 6.18
CA ARG A 164 20.83 2.27 5.61
C ARG A 164 22.30 2.13 5.24
N VAL A 165 22.83 3.07 4.46
CA VAL A 165 24.17 2.94 3.84
C VAL A 165 25.33 3.22 4.80
N ASN A 166 25.16 4.09 5.79
CA ASN A 166 26.23 4.45 6.74
C ASN A 166 26.23 3.58 8.01
N TYR A 167 25.34 2.60 8.12
CA TYR A 167 25.25 1.76 9.31
C TYR A 167 26.36 0.71 9.30
N THR A 168 27.44 0.95 10.04
CA THR A 168 28.62 0.07 10.06
C THR A 168 28.68 -0.87 11.26
N ASN A 169 28.15 -0.51 12.45
CA ASN A 169 28.25 -1.33 13.67
C ASN A 169 26.98 -1.32 14.54
N GLY A 170 26.55 -2.51 15.00
CA GLY A 170 25.51 -2.76 16.01
C GLY A 170 24.37 -3.70 15.57
N ASN A 171 23.54 -4.13 16.52
CA ASN A 171 22.35 -4.97 16.27
C ASN A 171 21.10 -4.09 15.97
N PHE A 172 21.07 -3.39 14.84
CA PHE A 172 19.82 -2.78 14.37
C PHE A 172 18.99 -3.83 13.64
N GLY A 173 18.06 -4.48 14.34
CA GLY A 173 17.28 -5.61 13.81
C GLY A 173 16.52 -5.32 12.50
N ASN A 174 16.27 -4.05 12.16
CA ASN A 174 15.62 -3.69 10.89
C ASN A 174 16.59 -3.61 9.69
N LYS A 175 17.91 -3.50 9.88
CA LYS A 175 18.88 -3.39 8.77
C LYS A 175 18.80 -4.59 7.83
N LYS A 176 18.78 -5.81 8.40
CA LYS A 176 18.61 -7.05 7.64
C LYS A 176 17.35 -7.06 6.78
N THR A 177 16.30 -6.34 7.18
CA THR A 177 15.07 -6.21 6.37
C THR A 177 15.25 -5.19 5.25
N TRP A 178 15.92 -4.07 5.52
CA TRP A 178 16.16 -3.01 4.54
C TRP A 178 17.04 -3.45 3.37
N GLU A 179 17.97 -4.37 3.61
CA GLU A 179 18.94 -4.86 2.64
C GLU A 179 18.43 -6.05 1.80
N ARG A 180 17.26 -6.61 2.10
CA ARG A 180 16.65 -7.67 1.27
C ARG A 180 16.41 -7.16 -0.14
N SER A 181 16.70 -7.96 -1.16
CA SER A 181 16.39 -7.60 -2.54
C SER A 181 14.89 -7.49 -2.76
N PHE A 182 14.46 -6.77 -3.80
CA PHE A 182 13.04 -6.78 -4.18
C PHE A 182 12.55 -8.18 -4.52
N SER A 183 13.39 -9.00 -5.16
CA SER A 183 13.07 -10.40 -5.48
C SER A 183 12.74 -11.22 -4.23
N GLU A 184 13.56 -11.16 -3.19
CA GLU A 184 13.29 -11.89 -1.94
C GLU A 184 11.98 -11.42 -1.28
N LEU A 185 11.73 -10.10 -1.28
CA LEU A 185 10.49 -9.55 -0.72
C LEU A 185 9.26 -9.92 -1.55
N PHE A 186 9.39 -9.98 -2.87
CA PHE A 186 8.29 -10.34 -3.76
C PHE A 186 7.86 -11.78 -3.56
N GLU A 187 8.81 -12.73 -3.43
CA GLU A 187 8.49 -14.12 -3.11
C GLU A 187 7.62 -14.20 -1.85
N ARG A 188 8.05 -13.51 -0.78
CA ARG A 188 7.30 -13.43 0.48
C ARG A 188 5.89 -12.87 0.27
N PHE A 189 5.75 -11.77 -0.45
CA PHE A 189 4.45 -11.10 -0.59
C PHE A 189 3.51 -11.80 -1.57
N ILE A 190 4.03 -12.53 -2.55
CA ILE A 190 3.23 -13.42 -3.39
C ILE A 190 2.65 -14.56 -2.55
N VAL A 191 3.46 -15.17 -1.67
CA VAL A 191 2.97 -16.19 -0.71
C VAL A 191 1.93 -15.61 0.25
N GLU A 192 2.12 -14.37 0.71
CA GLU A 192 1.11 -13.67 1.52
C GLU A 192 -0.19 -13.47 0.74
N LEU A 193 -0.13 -12.90 -0.46
CA LEU A 193 -1.29 -12.65 -1.32
C LEU A 193 -2.08 -13.94 -1.62
N ASN A 194 -1.40 -15.04 -1.89
CA ASN A 194 -2.04 -16.35 -2.12
C ASN A 194 -2.82 -16.87 -0.89
N LYS A 195 -2.48 -16.40 0.33
CA LYS A 195 -3.17 -16.78 1.56
C LYS A 195 -4.30 -15.82 1.93
N VAL A 196 -4.15 -14.54 1.59
CA VAL A 196 -5.09 -13.49 2.01
C VAL A 196 -6.11 -13.12 0.94
N CYS A 197 -5.91 -13.48 -0.33
CA CYS A 197 -6.95 -13.31 -1.34
C CYS A 197 -7.94 -14.48 -1.24
N PHE A 198 -9.20 -14.18 -0.95
CA PHE A 198 -10.28 -15.17 -0.88
C PHE A 198 -11.61 -14.56 -1.30
N ASP A 199 -12.55 -15.41 -1.68
CA ASP A 199 -13.94 -15.05 -1.95
C ASP A 199 -14.79 -15.26 -0.69
N ASN A 200 -15.58 -14.26 -0.31
CA ASN A 200 -16.57 -14.37 0.77
C ASN A 200 -18.02 -14.49 0.24
N GLY A 201 -18.20 -14.67 -1.07
CA GLY A 201 -19.51 -14.78 -1.72
C GLY A 201 -20.27 -13.46 -1.84
N ARG A 202 -19.63 -12.32 -1.57
CA ARG A 202 -20.23 -10.97 -1.62
C ARG A 202 -19.57 -10.11 -2.70
N HIS A 203 -20.35 -9.21 -3.28
CA HIS A 203 -19.85 -8.23 -4.25
C HIS A 203 -19.20 -7.05 -3.52
N ASN A 204 -17.93 -7.19 -3.18
CA ASN A 204 -17.12 -6.15 -2.55
C ASN A 204 -16.58 -5.17 -3.61
N THR A 205 -16.34 -3.92 -3.24
CA THR A 205 -15.73 -2.92 -4.14
C THR A 205 -14.71 -2.06 -3.41
N SER A 206 -13.70 -1.58 -4.15
CA SER A 206 -12.74 -0.57 -3.72
C SER A 206 -12.95 0.69 -4.55
N ASN A 207 -12.89 1.85 -3.92
CA ASN A 207 -13.17 3.13 -4.55
C ASN A 207 -12.15 4.19 -4.11
N ASN A 208 -12.01 5.25 -4.92
CA ASN A 208 -11.06 6.34 -4.69
C ASN A 208 -11.77 7.70 -4.66
N PHE A 209 -12.79 7.84 -3.82
CA PHE A 209 -13.54 9.08 -3.65
C PHE A 209 -13.00 9.93 -2.49
N ASN A 210 -13.15 11.24 -2.63
CA ASN A 210 -13.06 12.14 -1.48
C ASN A 210 -14.20 11.79 -0.51
N ALA A 211 -13.88 11.57 0.77
CA ALA A 211 -14.85 11.24 1.81
C ALA A 211 -16.05 12.20 1.89
N LEU A 212 -15.84 13.50 1.62
CA LEU A 212 -16.90 14.52 1.63
C LEU A 212 -17.91 14.37 0.47
N ASN A 213 -17.49 13.71 -0.62
CA ASN A 213 -18.27 13.50 -1.84
C ASN A 213 -18.39 11.99 -2.17
N CYS A 214 -18.34 11.12 -1.17
CA CYS A 214 -18.44 9.67 -1.37
C CYS A 214 -19.91 9.29 -1.60
N PRO A 215 -20.29 8.74 -2.78
CA PRO A 215 -21.68 8.43 -3.10
C PRO A 215 -22.15 7.06 -2.58
N LEU A 216 -21.26 6.32 -1.91
CA LEU A 216 -21.51 4.95 -1.46
C LEU A 216 -22.39 4.94 -0.21
N ASN A 217 -23.21 3.91 -0.07
CA ASN A 217 -24.06 3.67 1.10
C ASN A 217 -23.93 2.21 1.54
N ALA A 218 -24.05 1.99 2.84
CA ALA A 218 -24.02 0.68 3.48
C ALA A 218 -24.79 0.74 4.81
N ASP A 219 -25.11 -0.42 5.38
CA ASP A 219 -25.81 -0.51 6.67
C ASP A 219 -24.94 0.05 7.81
N LEU A 220 -23.64 -0.27 7.79
CA LEU A 220 -22.65 0.30 8.69
C LEU A 220 -21.69 1.21 7.92
N VAL A 221 -21.59 2.47 8.34
CA VAL A 221 -20.57 3.40 7.85
C VAL A 221 -19.49 3.58 8.92
N TYR A 222 -18.28 3.10 8.64
CA TYR A 222 -17.11 3.23 9.50
C TYR A 222 -16.27 4.43 9.09
N ILE A 223 -15.99 5.31 10.06
CA ILE A 223 -15.31 6.59 9.86
C ILE A 223 -14.16 6.72 10.85
N ASP A 224 -12.93 6.67 10.34
CA ASP A 224 -11.68 6.78 11.14
C ASP A 224 -10.65 7.62 10.35
N PRO A 225 -10.87 8.94 10.26
CA PRO A 225 -10.05 9.83 9.44
C PRO A 225 -8.63 9.97 10.00
N PRO A 226 -7.67 10.44 9.17
CA PRO A 226 -6.33 10.74 9.63
C PRO A 226 -6.34 11.79 10.76
N TYR A 227 -5.58 11.53 11.82
CA TYR A 227 -5.43 12.44 12.94
C TYR A 227 -4.38 13.51 12.62
N PHE A 228 -4.79 14.77 12.61
CA PHE A 228 -3.90 15.92 12.47
C PHE A 228 -3.56 16.50 13.83
N THR A 229 -2.30 16.92 14.01
CA THR A 229 -1.85 17.63 15.20
C THR A 229 -1.21 18.95 14.79
N THR A 230 -1.47 20.00 15.56
CA THR A 230 -0.84 21.32 15.37
C THR A 230 0.66 21.31 15.65
N LYS A 231 1.20 20.25 16.26
CA LYS A 231 2.61 20.13 16.66
C LYS A 231 3.51 19.48 15.61
N SER A 232 2.95 18.88 14.55
CA SER A 232 3.71 18.17 13.52
C SER A 232 3.27 18.63 12.14
N SER A 233 4.23 19.01 11.30
CA SER A 233 3.99 19.33 9.89
C SER A 233 3.81 18.09 9.01
N ALA A 234 4.16 16.89 9.49
CA ALA A 234 4.07 15.66 8.71
C ALA A 234 2.62 15.11 8.64
N SER A 235 1.95 15.36 7.52
CA SER A 235 0.64 14.80 7.18
C SER A 235 0.73 13.32 6.79
N TYR A 236 -0.43 12.65 6.64
CA TYR A 236 -0.49 11.30 6.06
C TYR A 236 0.01 11.29 4.61
N HIS A 237 -0.31 12.31 3.83
CA HIS A 237 0.21 12.49 2.48
C HIS A 237 1.74 12.52 2.48
N ASN A 238 2.34 13.38 3.29
CA ASN A 238 3.80 13.49 3.42
C ASN A 238 4.49 12.17 3.83
N LYS A 239 3.79 11.29 4.57
CA LYS A 239 4.31 9.98 4.96
C LYS A 239 4.32 8.96 3.83
N TYR A 240 3.40 9.07 2.87
CA TYR A 240 3.15 8.06 1.84
C TYR A 240 3.21 8.57 0.40
N HIS A 241 3.49 9.86 0.18
CA HIS A 241 3.48 10.52 -1.13
C HIS A 241 4.28 9.77 -2.19
N PHE A 242 5.39 9.13 -1.81
CA PHE A 242 6.19 8.35 -2.75
C PHE A 242 5.39 7.22 -3.39
N LEU A 243 4.58 6.49 -2.61
CA LEU A 243 3.73 5.43 -3.13
C LEU A 243 2.61 5.99 -4.02
N GLU A 244 2.05 7.14 -3.66
CA GLU A 244 1.07 7.85 -4.49
C GLU A 244 1.71 8.29 -5.83
N GLY A 245 2.95 8.77 -5.77
CA GLY A 245 3.77 9.10 -6.93
C GLY A 245 4.07 7.90 -7.82
N LEU A 246 4.27 6.70 -7.27
CA LEU A 246 4.44 5.47 -8.08
C LEU A 246 3.19 5.17 -8.90
N VAL A 247 2.00 5.28 -8.32
CA VAL A 247 0.75 5.06 -9.06
C VAL A 247 0.55 6.14 -10.12
N ASN A 248 0.96 7.37 -9.82
CA ASN A 248 0.93 8.51 -10.72
C ASN A 248 2.28 8.77 -11.41
N TYR A 249 3.04 7.71 -11.73
CA TYR A 249 4.44 7.78 -12.14
C TYR A 249 4.72 8.85 -13.19
N PHE A 250 3.91 8.91 -14.24
CA PHE A 250 4.12 9.84 -15.36
C PHE A 250 3.87 11.31 -15.00
N LYS A 251 3.18 11.59 -13.88
CA LYS A 251 2.89 12.94 -13.37
C LYS A 251 3.90 13.42 -12.33
N ILE A 252 4.87 12.59 -11.92
CA ILE A 252 5.90 12.98 -10.94
C ILE A 252 6.59 14.30 -11.32
N PRO A 253 7.06 14.52 -12.57
CA PRO A 253 7.78 15.76 -12.90
C PRO A 253 6.97 17.04 -12.66
N GLU A 254 5.65 16.96 -12.80
CA GLU A 254 4.73 18.09 -12.70
C GLU A 254 4.22 18.32 -11.26
N SER A 255 4.22 17.28 -10.43
CA SER A 255 3.67 17.29 -9.08
C SER A 255 4.72 17.43 -7.98
N ILE A 256 6.01 17.23 -8.30
CA ILE A 256 7.08 17.21 -7.31
C ILE A 256 7.41 18.60 -6.76
N ASN A 257 7.51 18.69 -5.44
CA ASN A 257 7.95 19.89 -4.74
C ASN A 257 9.47 19.84 -4.50
N PHE A 258 10.23 20.60 -5.30
CA PHE A 258 11.69 20.66 -5.23
C PHE A 258 12.22 21.40 -3.99
N ASP A 259 11.40 22.21 -3.32
CA ASP A 259 11.80 22.93 -2.09
C ASP A 259 11.85 22.00 -0.86
N LYS A 260 11.20 20.83 -0.95
CA LYS A 260 11.18 19.84 0.12
C LYS A 260 12.31 18.84 -0.03
N ILE A 261 13.05 18.59 1.07
CA ILE A 261 14.19 17.65 1.10
C ILE A 261 13.82 16.20 0.73
N ASN A 262 12.56 15.82 0.92
CA ASN A 262 12.02 14.52 0.59
C ASN A 262 11.30 14.51 -0.78
N ARG A 263 11.35 15.63 -1.51
CA ARG A 263 10.76 15.82 -2.84
C ARG A 263 9.34 15.27 -2.94
N GLU A 264 8.50 15.79 -2.05
CA GLU A 264 7.10 15.39 -1.91
C GLU A 264 6.32 15.69 -3.20
N VAL A 265 5.55 14.72 -3.71
CA VAL A 265 4.55 14.98 -4.77
C VAL A 265 3.30 15.60 -4.16
N ASN A 266 2.66 16.54 -4.86
CA ASN A 266 1.40 17.19 -4.44
C ASN A 266 0.17 16.41 -4.89
#